data_AF-A9B2D5-F1
#
_entry.id   AF-A9B2D5-F1
#
_cell.length_a   1.000
_cell.length_b   1.000
_cell.length_c   1.000
_cell.angle_alpha   90.00
_cell.angle_beta   90.00
_cell.angle_gamma   90.00
#
_symmetry.space_group_name_H-M   'P 1'
#
loop_
_entity.id
_entity.type
_entity.pdbx_description
1 polymer ?
#
loop_
_entity_poly.entity_id
_entity_poly.type
_entity_poly.pdbx_seq_one_letter_code
_entity_poly.pdbx_strand_id
1 'polypeptide(L)'
;MPVCTRCHQDTGLMGALRFNRQTNRCGPCDGVVQQQLQRFRQAFLQFCNDGLLSPQEWTILIQGSQQEGLSWDEALNYIRGDALNFLERTLAFASTDGVITNEEAAHIQQLQQAFRIPDHQAQPLLQRLKYLQTISNVRQGHLPTIQPTVRLDAGEICHLETDARYHKVTAKGTTLQPGRFVATNKKLHFLSQAGGSSIDWKKVMRINAEAGSIYLELSVKSGNGRYSVADPTMAEAVFDVLVRMAKREFIAPQTGQESRYIPQDVKLAVWQRDQGKCTQCGDASYLEFDHIIPHSKGGANTVGNVQLLCRKCNLAKGDRI
;
A
#
# COMPACT_ATOMS: atom_id res chain seq x y z
N MET A 1 20.02 13.86 -45.91
CA MET A 1 19.20 12.73 -45.41
C MET A 1 18.97 12.99 -43.92
N PRO A 2 18.42 12.09 -43.07
CA PRO A 2 18.25 12.45 -41.67
C PRO A 2 19.62 12.67 -41.00
N VAL A 3 19.71 13.73 -40.18
CA VAL A 3 20.91 14.09 -39.43
C VAL A 3 20.81 13.50 -38.03
N CYS A 4 21.86 12.82 -37.57
CA CYS A 4 21.89 12.22 -36.24
C CYS A 4 22.00 13.30 -35.15
N THR A 5 21.13 13.25 -34.15
CA THR A 5 21.15 14.20 -33.01
C THR A 5 22.34 14.04 -32.07
N ARG A 6 23.02 12.88 -32.08
CA ARG A 6 24.17 12.57 -31.21
C ARG A 6 25.53 12.88 -31.85
N CYS A 7 25.77 12.44 -33.08
CA CYS A 7 27.05 12.67 -33.77
C CYS A 7 27.01 13.85 -34.75
N HIS A 8 25.83 14.45 -34.99
CA HIS A 8 25.61 15.56 -35.92
C HIS A 8 26.01 15.28 -37.38
N GLN A 9 26.17 14.02 -37.77
CA GLN A 9 26.50 13.62 -39.14
C GLN A 9 25.22 13.29 -39.95
N ASP A 10 25.22 13.61 -41.25
CA ASP A 10 24.23 13.11 -42.21
C ASP A 10 24.43 11.60 -42.38
N THR A 11 23.35 10.84 -42.26
CA THR A 11 23.40 9.37 -42.29
C THR A 11 23.67 8.77 -43.68
N GLY A 12 23.50 9.54 -44.75
CA GLY A 12 23.65 9.03 -46.10
C GLY A 12 22.67 7.89 -46.43
N LEU A 13 22.76 7.34 -47.65
CA LEU A 13 21.70 6.51 -48.22
C LEU A 13 21.53 5.17 -47.49
N MET A 14 22.65 4.52 -47.15
CA MET A 14 22.63 3.27 -46.40
C MET A 14 22.41 3.47 -44.89
N GLY A 15 22.86 4.59 -44.31
CA GLY A 15 22.64 4.87 -42.88
C GLY A 15 21.19 5.25 -42.57
N ALA A 16 20.46 5.80 -43.55
CA ALA A 16 19.02 6.08 -43.42
C ALA A 16 18.16 4.83 -43.14
N LEU A 17 18.60 3.64 -43.59
CA LEU A 17 17.93 2.37 -43.31
C LEU A 17 18.03 1.94 -41.83
N ARG A 18 19.08 2.39 -41.14
CA ARG A 18 19.34 2.09 -39.72
C ARG A 18 19.10 3.31 -38.82
N PHE A 19 18.41 4.33 -39.33
CA PHE A 19 18.10 5.54 -38.56
C PHE A 19 16.88 5.30 -37.66
N ASN A 20 17.07 5.47 -36.35
CA ASN A 20 16.00 5.37 -35.39
C ASN A 20 15.22 6.70 -35.37
N ARG A 21 13.99 6.68 -35.89
CA ARG A 21 13.12 7.87 -35.94
C ARG A 21 12.54 8.29 -34.59
N GLN A 22 12.53 7.39 -33.60
CA GLN A 22 12.05 7.71 -32.26
C GLN A 22 13.10 8.51 -31.48
N THR A 23 14.37 8.14 -31.61
CA THR A 23 15.50 8.82 -30.93
C THR A 23 16.20 9.86 -31.81
N ASN A 24 15.88 9.91 -33.10
CA ASN A 24 16.57 10.70 -34.13
C ASN A 24 18.08 10.43 -34.21
N ARG A 25 18.48 9.16 -34.04
CA ARG A 25 19.89 8.73 -34.02
C ARG A 25 20.19 7.76 -35.17
N CYS A 26 21.43 7.81 -35.67
CA CYS A 26 21.93 6.76 -36.55
C CYS A 26 22.14 5.46 -35.77
N GLY A 27 22.06 4.31 -36.45
CA GLY A 27 22.17 2.99 -35.81
C GLY A 27 23.39 2.80 -34.89
N PRO A 28 24.62 3.22 -35.28
CA PRO A 28 25.78 3.13 -34.40
C PRO A 28 25.63 3.95 -33.11
N CYS A 29 25.18 5.21 -33.22
CA CYS A 29 24.96 6.07 -32.06
C CYS A 29 23.85 5.53 -31.16
N ASP A 30 22.77 5.02 -31.74
CA ASP A 30 21.66 4.43 -31.00
C ASP A 30 22.12 3.18 -30.25
N GLY A 31 22.90 2.30 -30.90
CA GLY A 31 23.49 1.11 -30.26
C GLY A 31 24.39 1.43 -29.08
N VAL A 32 25.24 2.47 -29.19
CA VAL A 32 26.06 2.94 -28.06
C VAL A 32 25.19 3.40 -26.90
N VAL A 33 24.15 4.21 -27.16
CA VAL A 33 23.23 4.66 -26.10
C VAL A 33 22.55 3.46 -25.44
N GLN A 34 22.07 2.49 -26.22
CA GLN A 34 21.38 1.33 -25.66
C GLN A 34 22.28 0.53 -24.71
N GLN A 35 23.57 0.39 -25.02
CA GLN A 35 24.53 -0.23 -24.11
C GLN A 35 24.75 0.59 -22.83
N GLN A 36 24.85 1.91 -22.94
CA GLN A 36 24.97 2.82 -21.78
C GLN A 36 23.72 2.74 -20.88
N LEU A 37 22.52 2.72 -21.48
CA LEU A 37 21.24 2.55 -20.77
C LEU A 37 21.17 1.21 -20.04
N GLN A 38 21.63 0.12 -20.66
CA GLN A 38 21.68 -1.20 -20.02
C GLN A 38 22.63 -1.22 -18.81
N ARG A 39 23.82 -0.63 -18.93
CA ARG A 39 24.76 -0.53 -17.80
C ARG A 39 24.20 0.32 -16.67
N PHE A 40 23.59 1.45 -17.00
CA PHE A 40 22.90 2.30 -16.03
C PHE A 40 21.82 1.53 -15.28
N ARG A 41 20.96 0.79 -16.00
CA ARG A 41 19.94 -0.07 -15.40
C ARG A 41 20.54 -1.12 -14.48
N GLN A 42 21.63 -1.79 -14.89
CA GLN A 42 22.31 -2.78 -14.06
C GLN A 42 22.86 -2.18 -12.77
N ALA A 43 23.51 -1.02 -12.85
CA ALA A 43 24.00 -0.31 -11.68
C ALA A 43 22.84 0.11 -10.75
N PHE A 44 21.75 0.63 -11.31
CA PHE A 44 20.55 0.99 -10.55
C PHE A 44 19.99 -0.22 -9.79
N LEU A 45 19.78 -1.35 -10.48
CA LEU A 45 19.27 -2.57 -9.85
C LEU A 45 20.21 -3.12 -8.78
N GLN A 46 21.52 -2.97 -8.96
CA GLN A 46 22.52 -3.39 -7.97
C GLN A 46 22.44 -2.54 -6.70
N PHE A 47 22.39 -1.21 -6.81
CA PHE A 47 22.25 -0.33 -5.65
C PHE A 47 20.93 -0.56 -4.94
N CYS A 48 19.84 -0.77 -5.69
CA CYS A 48 18.55 -1.08 -5.11
C CYS A 48 18.48 -2.48 -4.47
N ASN A 49 19.49 -3.34 -4.57
CA ASN A 49 19.35 -4.74 -4.15
C ASN A 49 19.11 -4.91 -2.65
N ASP A 50 19.64 -4.00 -1.82
CA ASP A 50 19.46 -4.00 -0.36
C ASP A 50 18.12 -3.36 0.10
N GLY A 51 17.28 -2.97 -0.86
CA GLY A 51 15.98 -2.35 -0.60
C GLY A 51 16.05 -0.86 -0.27
N LEU A 52 17.24 -0.28 -0.26
CA LEU A 52 17.48 1.14 -0.04
C LEU A 52 18.18 1.74 -1.26
N LEU A 53 18.20 3.07 -1.31
CA LEU A 53 19.00 3.80 -2.28
C LEU A 53 19.52 5.04 -1.57
N SER A 54 20.78 4.97 -1.15
CA SER A 54 21.41 6.04 -0.40
C SER A 54 21.69 7.27 -1.29
N PRO A 55 21.80 8.48 -0.72
CA PRO A 55 22.20 9.67 -1.47
C PRO A 55 23.56 9.52 -2.18
N GLN A 56 24.45 8.69 -1.62
CA GLN A 56 25.78 8.42 -2.20
C GLN A 56 25.66 7.56 -3.45
N GLU A 57 24.91 6.46 -3.39
CA GLU A 57 24.64 5.59 -4.55
C GLU A 57 23.91 6.34 -5.66
N TRP A 58 22.98 7.21 -5.28
CA TRP A 58 22.30 8.10 -6.21
C TRP A 58 23.28 9.04 -6.92
N THR A 59 24.24 9.60 -6.18
CA THR A 59 25.30 10.46 -6.74
C THR A 59 26.18 9.67 -7.71
N ILE A 60 26.52 8.42 -7.39
CA ILE A 60 27.31 7.54 -8.26
C ILE A 60 26.59 7.29 -9.59
N LEU A 61 25.27 7.03 -9.56
CA LEU A 61 24.46 6.87 -10.77
C LEU A 61 24.45 8.13 -11.64
N ILE A 62 24.31 9.30 -11.03
CA ILE A 62 24.34 10.59 -11.75
C ILE A 62 25.71 10.78 -12.41
N GLN A 63 26.80 10.63 -11.65
CA GLN A 63 28.17 10.82 -12.15
C GLN A 63 28.50 9.83 -13.27
N GLY A 64 28.12 8.55 -13.13
CA GLY A 64 28.30 7.54 -14.17
C GLY A 64 27.58 7.90 -15.46
N SER A 65 26.33 8.40 -15.38
CA SER A 65 25.59 8.84 -16.57
C SER A 65 26.27 10.02 -17.28
N GLN A 66 26.82 10.98 -16.53
CA GLN A 66 27.49 12.15 -17.06
C GLN A 66 28.81 11.77 -17.75
N GLN A 67 29.59 10.88 -17.15
CA GLN A 67 30.86 10.40 -17.72
C GLN A 67 30.63 9.67 -19.05
N GLU A 68 29.54 8.95 -19.21
CA GLU A 68 29.18 8.26 -20.46
C GLU A 68 28.48 9.18 -21.47
N GLY A 69 28.20 10.45 -21.13
CA GLY A 69 27.44 11.37 -21.97
C GLY A 69 26.00 10.92 -22.21
N LEU A 70 25.43 10.15 -21.27
CA LEU A 70 24.06 9.66 -21.31
C LEU A 70 23.11 10.75 -20.81
N SER A 71 22.02 11.00 -21.57
CA SER A 71 20.98 11.91 -21.13
C SER A 71 20.31 11.37 -19.86
N TRP A 72 20.26 12.20 -18.81
CA TRP A 72 19.64 11.82 -17.55
C TRP A 72 18.15 11.49 -17.71
N ASP A 73 17.44 12.25 -18.54
CA ASP A 73 16.02 11.98 -18.82
C ASP A 73 15.82 10.66 -19.57
N GLU A 74 16.72 10.31 -20.50
CA GLU A 74 16.67 9.01 -21.17
C GLU A 74 16.97 7.86 -20.20
N ALA A 75 17.97 8.03 -19.33
CA ALA A 75 18.34 7.05 -18.30
C ALA A 75 17.16 6.78 -17.35
N LEU A 76 16.54 7.84 -16.82
CA LEU A 76 15.39 7.75 -15.93
C LEU A 76 14.16 7.14 -16.62
N ASN A 77 13.88 7.50 -17.87
CA ASN A 77 12.78 6.92 -18.64
C ASN A 77 13.01 5.43 -18.92
N TYR A 78 14.26 5.02 -19.16
CA TYR A 78 14.60 3.63 -19.43
C TYR A 78 14.38 2.71 -18.22
N ILE A 79 14.68 3.20 -17.00
CA ILE A 79 14.47 2.44 -15.76
C ILE A 79 13.07 2.63 -15.14
N ARG A 80 12.11 3.25 -15.84
CA ARG A 80 10.80 3.63 -15.28
C ARG A 80 10.12 2.48 -14.53
N GLY A 81 10.04 1.32 -15.18
CA GLY A 81 9.40 0.13 -14.61
C GLY A 81 10.16 -0.37 -13.38
N ASP A 82 11.49 -0.39 -13.42
CA ASP A 82 12.31 -0.83 -12.29
C ASP A 82 12.18 0.13 -11.10
N ALA A 83 12.13 1.44 -11.35
CA ALA A 83 11.95 2.46 -10.32
C ALA A 83 10.57 2.39 -9.67
N LEU A 84 9.50 2.15 -10.43
CA LEU A 84 8.16 1.90 -9.88
C LEU A 84 8.13 0.65 -9.00
N ASN A 85 8.76 -0.44 -9.44
CA ASN A 85 8.87 -1.67 -8.64
C ASN A 85 9.69 -1.45 -7.36
N PHE A 86 10.75 -0.64 -7.44
CA PHE A 86 11.53 -0.25 -6.28
C PHE A 86 10.66 0.49 -5.26
N LEU A 87 9.91 1.51 -5.68
CA LEU A 87 9.02 2.26 -4.80
C LEU A 87 7.92 1.40 -4.18
N GLU A 88 7.30 0.49 -4.95
CA GLU A 88 6.29 -0.45 -4.42
C GLU A 88 6.88 -1.35 -3.32
N ARG A 89 8.10 -1.84 -3.54
CA ARG A 89 8.83 -2.63 -2.54
C ARG A 89 9.16 -1.79 -1.30
N THR A 90 9.67 -0.57 -1.48
CA THR A 90 9.96 0.36 -0.36
C THR A 90 8.70 0.63 0.47
N LEU A 91 7.55 0.83 -0.18
CA LEU A 91 6.27 1.01 0.51
C LEU A 91 5.84 -0.23 1.27
N ALA A 92 5.95 -1.43 0.70
CA ALA A 92 5.64 -2.68 1.38
C ALA A 92 6.55 -2.93 2.59
N PHE A 93 7.82 -2.52 2.50
CA PHE A 93 8.79 -2.63 3.59
C PHE A 93 8.47 -1.66 4.73
N ALA A 94 8.13 -0.40 4.41
CA ALA A 94 7.72 0.60 5.40
C ALA A 94 6.42 0.18 6.11
N SER A 95 5.43 -0.29 5.36
CA SER A 95 4.09 -0.59 5.87
C SER A 95 3.87 -2.01 6.42
N THR A 96 4.94 -2.69 6.86
CA THR A 96 4.87 -4.08 7.33
C THR A 96 3.94 -4.28 8.53
N ASP A 97 3.82 -3.29 9.40
CA ASP A 97 2.91 -3.33 10.56
C ASP A 97 1.50 -2.81 10.23
N GLY A 98 1.24 -2.45 8.98
CA GLY A 98 0.00 -1.82 8.50
C GLY A 98 -0.08 -0.33 8.83
N VAL A 99 1.02 0.28 9.25
CA VAL A 99 1.16 1.72 9.55
C VAL A 99 2.31 2.25 8.71
N ILE A 100 2.22 3.52 8.32
CA ILE A 100 3.34 4.24 7.75
C ILE A 100 3.58 5.53 8.53
N THR A 101 4.84 5.83 8.82
CA THR A 101 5.25 7.07 9.46
C THR A 101 5.28 8.23 8.45
N ASN A 102 5.27 9.47 8.97
CA ASN A 102 5.40 10.66 8.12
C ASN A 102 6.76 10.71 7.40
N GLU A 103 7.82 10.23 8.05
CA GLU A 103 9.17 10.20 7.48
C GLU A 103 9.26 9.20 6.32
N GLU A 104 8.74 7.98 6.50
CA GLU A 104 8.69 6.97 5.43
C GLU A 104 7.85 7.44 4.24
N ALA A 105 6.70 8.06 4.50
CA ALA A 105 5.86 8.60 3.45
C ALA A 105 6.56 9.72 2.66
N ALA A 106 7.23 10.64 3.37
CA ALA A 106 8.02 11.70 2.75
C ALA A 106 9.18 11.13 1.92
N HIS A 107 9.84 10.08 2.42
CA HIS A 107 10.93 9.42 1.71
C HIS A 107 10.47 8.82 0.38
N ILE A 108 9.32 8.13 0.35
CA ILE A 108 8.75 7.56 -0.88
C ILE A 108 8.41 8.66 -1.90
N GLN A 109 7.85 9.79 -1.43
CA GLN A 109 7.58 10.95 -2.29
C GLN A 109 8.86 11.59 -2.84
N GLN A 110 9.91 11.71 -2.00
CA GLN A 110 11.22 12.20 -2.45
C GLN A 110 11.83 11.31 -3.52
N LEU A 111 11.75 9.98 -3.36
CA LEU A 111 12.23 9.04 -4.37
C LEU A 111 11.41 9.14 -5.68
N GLN A 112 10.08 9.27 -5.60
CA GLN A 112 9.23 9.50 -6.78
C GLN A 112 9.67 10.75 -7.56
N GLN A 113 9.94 11.84 -6.85
CA GLN A 113 10.43 13.09 -7.44
C GLN A 113 11.85 12.95 -7.99
N ALA A 114 12.76 12.29 -7.27
CA ALA A 114 14.14 12.05 -7.69
C ALA A 114 14.19 11.22 -8.98
N PHE A 115 13.36 10.18 -9.08
CA PHE A 115 13.19 9.39 -10.30
C PHE A 115 12.39 10.12 -11.38
N ARG A 116 11.86 11.32 -11.12
CA ARG A 116 11.00 12.08 -12.04
C ARG A 116 9.82 11.26 -12.56
N ILE A 117 9.23 10.40 -11.72
CA ILE A 117 8.09 9.56 -12.12
C ILE A 117 6.83 10.43 -12.11
N PRO A 118 6.11 10.58 -13.24
CA PRO A 118 4.88 11.36 -13.27
C PRO A 118 3.79 10.76 -12.37
N ASP A 119 2.99 11.61 -11.74
CA ASP A 119 1.92 11.20 -10.81
C ASP A 119 0.94 10.19 -11.42
N HIS A 120 0.61 10.34 -12.70
CA HIS A 120 -0.29 9.41 -13.39
C HIS A 120 0.30 8.00 -13.54
N GLN A 121 1.63 7.86 -13.61
CA GLN A 121 2.31 6.57 -13.65
C GLN A 121 2.48 5.98 -12.26
N ALA A 122 2.69 6.83 -11.24
CA ALA A 122 2.78 6.43 -9.84
C ALA A 122 1.40 6.32 -9.15
N GLN A 123 0.29 6.57 -9.85
CA GLN A 123 -1.03 6.72 -9.24
C GLN A 123 -1.43 5.54 -8.34
N PRO A 124 -1.25 4.26 -8.72
CA PRO A 124 -1.60 3.13 -7.84
C PRO A 124 -0.82 3.16 -6.52
N LEU A 125 0.47 3.46 -6.59
CA LEU A 125 1.36 3.60 -5.44
C LEU A 125 0.97 4.78 -4.55
N LEU A 126 0.73 5.95 -5.14
CA LEU A 126 0.37 7.16 -4.40
C LEU A 126 -0.99 7.01 -3.71
N GLN A 127 -1.95 6.33 -4.35
CA GLN A 127 -3.23 5.98 -3.72
C GLN A 127 -3.03 5.04 -2.53
N ARG A 128 -2.16 4.03 -2.67
CA ARG A 128 -1.81 3.11 -1.60
C ARG A 128 -1.14 3.82 -0.43
N LEU A 129 -0.18 4.68 -0.71
CA LEU A 129 0.53 5.49 0.28
C LEU A 129 -0.45 6.37 1.07
N LYS A 130 -1.32 7.11 0.36
CA LYS A 130 -2.34 7.95 0.99
C LYS A 130 -3.30 7.15 1.86
N TYR A 131 -3.68 5.96 1.40
CA TYR A 131 -4.53 5.04 2.17
C TYR A 131 -3.86 4.64 3.49
N LEU A 132 -2.60 4.20 3.44
CA LEU A 132 -1.82 3.82 4.62
C LEU A 132 -1.64 5.00 5.59
N GLN A 133 -1.34 6.20 5.08
CA GLN A 133 -1.27 7.42 5.90
C GLN A 133 -2.61 7.70 6.60
N THR A 134 -3.73 7.49 5.90
CA THR A 134 -5.07 7.67 6.49
C THR A 134 -5.30 6.69 7.63
N ILE A 135 -4.94 5.42 7.46
CA ILE A 135 -5.00 4.40 8.51
C ILE A 135 -4.11 4.77 9.70
N SER A 136 -2.87 5.21 9.45
CA SER A 136 -1.96 5.69 10.50
C SER A 136 -2.56 6.83 11.32
N ASN A 137 -3.11 7.84 10.62
CA ASN A 137 -3.73 9.00 11.27
C ASN A 137 -4.93 8.59 12.13
N VAL A 138 -5.81 7.74 11.61
CA VAL A 138 -6.95 7.18 12.35
C VAL A 138 -6.46 6.49 13.62
N ARG A 139 -5.48 5.58 13.51
CA ARG A 139 -4.93 4.83 14.66
C ARG A 139 -4.26 5.73 15.71
N GLN A 140 -3.75 6.88 15.29
CA GLN A 140 -3.21 7.92 16.19
C GLN A 140 -4.31 8.81 16.83
N GLY A 141 -5.58 8.58 16.52
CA GLY A 141 -6.73 9.32 17.05
C GLY A 141 -7.19 10.49 16.18
N HIS A 142 -6.52 10.74 15.04
CA HIS A 142 -6.91 11.75 14.07
C HIS A 142 -7.99 11.20 13.13
N LEU A 143 -9.20 11.05 13.67
CA LEU A 143 -10.34 10.56 12.90
C LEU A 143 -10.79 11.60 11.86
N PRO A 144 -11.05 11.19 10.60
CA PRO A 144 -11.65 12.08 9.62
C PRO A 144 -13.05 12.49 10.07
N THR A 145 -13.48 13.70 9.71
CA THR A 145 -14.88 14.11 9.85
C THR A 145 -15.51 14.11 8.47
N ILE A 146 -16.64 13.42 8.32
CA ILE A 146 -17.38 13.36 7.06
C ILE A 146 -18.78 13.91 7.24
N GLN A 147 -19.33 14.50 6.18
CA GLN A 147 -20.71 14.93 6.16
C GLN A 147 -21.61 13.70 5.97
N PRO A 148 -22.45 13.33 6.96
CA PRO A 148 -23.31 12.17 6.84
C PRO A 148 -24.44 12.43 5.85
N THR A 149 -24.89 11.40 5.15
CA THR A 149 -26.10 11.48 4.31
C THR A 149 -27.40 11.43 5.11
N VAL A 150 -27.31 11.13 6.40
CA VAL A 150 -28.43 11.02 7.33
C VAL A 150 -28.36 12.10 8.40
N ARG A 151 -29.52 12.45 8.98
CA ARG A 151 -29.58 13.39 10.10
C ARG A 151 -29.08 12.70 11.37
N LEU A 152 -28.12 13.33 12.03
CA LEU A 152 -27.57 12.87 13.32
C LEU A 152 -28.13 13.68 14.48
N ASP A 153 -28.01 13.11 15.68
CA ASP A 153 -28.35 13.79 16.93
C ASP A 153 -27.40 14.98 17.18
N ALA A 154 -27.83 15.94 18.01
CA ALA A 154 -27.01 17.09 18.37
C ALA A 154 -25.66 16.65 18.98
N GLY A 155 -24.56 17.17 18.42
CA GLY A 155 -23.19 16.86 18.85
C GLY A 155 -22.68 15.47 18.45
N GLU A 156 -23.41 14.73 17.61
CA GLU A 156 -22.84 13.58 16.90
C GLU A 156 -22.05 14.03 15.67
N ILE A 157 -20.82 13.57 15.57
CA ILE A 157 -19.90 13.83 14.45
C ILE A 157 -19.65 12.49 13.75
N CYS A 158 -19.87 12.44 12.44
CA CYS A 158 -19.64 11.24 11.65
C CYS A 158 -18.16 11.13 11.26
N HIS A 159 -17.59 9.95 11.47
CA HIS A 159 -16.21 9.63 11.14
C HIS A 159 -16.08 8.59 10.02
N LEU A 160 -17.12 7.79 9.80
CA LEU A 160 -17.18 6.85 8.69
C LEU A 160 -18.63 6.56 8.30
N GLU A 161 -18.88 6.55 7.00
CA GLU A 161 -20.14 6.14 6.41
C GLU A 161 -19.84 5.18 5.26
N THR A 162 -20.36 3.97 5.32
CA THR A 162 -20.09 2.93 4.31
C THR A 162 -21.24 1.95 4.21
N ASP A 163 -21.54 1.49 2.99
CA ASP A 163 -22.56 0.47 2.79
C ASP A 163 -22.17 -0.82 3.53
N ALA A 164 -23.16 -1.44 4.18
CA ALA A 164 -22.96 -2.60 5.02
C ALA A 164 -24.07 -3.62 4.80
N ARG A 165 -23.74 -4.92 4.85
CA ARG A 165 -24.76 -5.99 4.79
C ARG A 165 -24.62 -6.87 6.01
N TYR A 166 -25.64 -6.91 6.87
CA TYR A 166 -25.66 -7.73 8.07
C TYR A 166 -25.96 -9.19 7.73
N HIS A 167 -25.13 -10.11 8.20
CA HIS A 167 -25.29 -11.55 8.04
C HIS A 167 -26.18 -12.08 9.17
N LYS A 168 -27.50 -11.96 9.00
CA LYS A 168 -28.47 -12.40 10.01
C LYS A 168 -28.58 -13.92 9.98
N VAL A 169 -28.05 -14.58 11.01
CA VAL A 169 -28.13 -16.03 11.18
C VAL A 169 -29.51 -16.41 11.73
N THR A 170 -30.18 -17.34 11.08
CA THR A 170 -31.47 -17.90 11.49
C THR A 170 -31.38 -19.42 11.51
N ALA A 171 -32.39 -20.08 12.10
CA ALA A 171 -32.47 -21.55 12.06
C ALA A 171 -32.50 -22.13 10.63
N LYS A 172 -32.88 -21.33 9.62
CA LYS A 172 -32.97 -21.74 8.21
C LYS A 172 -31.72 -21.39 7.39
N GLY A 173 -30.70 -20.81 8.03
CA GLY A 173 -29.48 -20.32 7.38
C GLY A 173 -29.25 -18.82 7.56
N THR A 174 -28.30 -18.28 6.80
CA THR A 174 -27.88 -16.87 6.89
C THR A 174 -28.53 -16.03 5.79
N THR A 175 -29.23 -14.97 6.19
CA THR A 175 -29.81 -13.98 5.26
C THR A 175 -29.00 -12.68 5.30
N LEU A 176 -28.72 -12.10 4.13
CA LEU A 176 -28.04 -10.81 4.04
C LEU A 176 -29.05 -9.67 4.09
N GLN A 177 -28.96 -8.85 5.13
CA GLN A 177 -29.77 -7.67 5.29
C GLN A 177 -28.98 -6.43 4.83
N PRO A 178 -29.35 -5.79 3.71
CA PRO A 178 -28.65 -4.61 3.22
C PRO A 178 -28.91 -3.41 4.13
N GLY A 179 -27.91 -2.56 4.26
CA GLY A 179 -27.95 -1.36 5.07
C GLY A 179 -26.68 -0.54 4.92
N ARG A 180 -26.41 0.27 5.92
CA ARG A 180 -25.28 1.17 5.94
C ARG A 180 -24.78 1.38 7.37
N PHE A 181 -23.47 1.46 7.53
CA PHE A 181 -22.87 1.94 8.75
C PHE A 181 -22.69 3.45 8.73
N VAL A 182 -23.02 4.10 9.84
CA VAL A 182 -22.67 5.48 10.16
C VAL A 182 -22.02 5.46 11.54
N ALA A 183 -20.69 5.52 11.57
CA ALA A 183 -19.92 5.54 12.81
C ALA A 183 -19.71 6.98 13.26
N THR A 184 -20.11 7.26 14.50
CA THR A 184 -20.01 8.60 15.09
C THR A 184 -19.16 8.57 16.35
N ASN A 185 -18.76 9.74 16.84
CA ASN A 185 -18.13 9.89 18.15
C ASN A 185 -18.95 9.31 19.33
N LYS A 186 -20.27 9.07 19.18
CA LYS A 186 -21.12 8.54 20.26
C LYS A 186 -21.49 7.07 20.10
N LYS A 187 -21.80 6.62 18.89
CA LYS A 187 -22.31 5.27 18.64
C LYS A 187 -22.12 4.85 17.18
N LEU A 188 -22.27 3.55 16.92
CA LEU A 188 -22.36 3.00 15.57
C LEU A 188 -23.83 2.81 15.20
N HIS A 189 -24.26 3.46 14.13
CA HIS A 189 -25.58 3.22 13.55
C HIS A 189 -25.45 2.22 12.40
N PHE A 190 -26.23 1.14 12.44
CA PHE A 190 -26.52 0.30 11.28
C PHE A 190 -27.93 0.62 10.81
N LEU A 191 -28.05 1.27 9.66
CA LEU A 191 -29.33 1.72 9.10
C LEU A 191 -29.78 0.76 8.01
N SER A 192 -31.00 0.24 8.12
CA SER A 192 -31.56 -0.71 7.16
C SER A 192 -33.08 -0.55 7.08
N GLN A 193 -33.63 -0.76 5.87
CA GLN A 193 -35.08 -0.72 5.65
C GLN A 193 -35.83 -1.81 6.42
N ALA A 194 -35.18 -2.94 6.71
CA ALA A 194 -35.77 -4.07 7.44
C ALA A 194 -35.62 -3.95 8.98
N GLY A 195 -35.22 -2.78 9.48
CA GLY A 195 -34.93 -2.52 10.90
C GLY A 195 -33.44 -2.48 11.18
N GLY A 196 -32.95 -1.31 11.59
CA GLY A 196 -31.55 -1.06 11.94
C GLY A 196 -31.22 -1.31 13.41
N SER A 197 -29.98 -1.04 13.78
CA SER A 197 -29.51 -1.09 15.17
C SER A 197 -28.60 0.10 15.48
N SER A 198 -28.72 0.61 16.71
CA SER A 198 -27.79 1.59 17.26
C SER A 198 -26.94 0.90 18.33
N ILE A 199 -25.63 0.86 18.13
CA ILE A 199 -24.67 0.14 18.96
C ILE A 199 -23.84 1.17 19.73
N ASP A 200 -23.98 1.20 21.06
CA ASP A 200 -23.11 1.97 21.94
C ASP A 200 -21.69 1.36 21.91
N TRP A 201 -20.67 2.19 21.69
CA TRP A 201 -19.27 1.78 21.64
C TRP A 201 -18.81 1.02 22.90
N LYS A 202 -19.38 1.34 24.07
CA LYS A 202 -19.08 0.63 25.33
C LYS A 202 -19.56 -0.82 25.32
N LYS A 203 -20.52 -1.17 24.47
CA LYS A 203 -21.03 -2.55 24.33
C LYS A 203 -20.18 -3.40 23.40
N VAL A 204 -19.26 -2.80 22.64
CA VAL A 204 -18.34 -3.51 21.75
C VAL A 204 -17.23 -4.17 22.58
N MET A 205 -17.16 -5.50 22.51
CA MET A 205 -16.15 -6.30 23.19
C MET A 205 -14.93 -6.52 22.28
N ARG A 206 -15.18 -6.84 21.01
CA ARG A 206 -14.13 -7.11 20.02
C ARG A 206 -14.59 -6.74 18.61
N ILE A 207 -13.64 -6.28 17.80
CA ILE A 207 -13.81 -6.00 16.38
C ILE A 207 -12.75 -6.82 15.63
N ASN A 208 -13.13 -7.53 14.58
CA ASN A 208 -12.17 -8.22 13.71
C ASN A 208 -12.48 -7.90 12.24
N ALA A 209 -11.47 -7.47 11.50
CA ALA A 209 -11.54 -7.39 10.03
C ALA A 209 -11.28 -8.78 9.41
N GLU A 210 -12.10 -9.16 8.44
CA GLU A 210 -11.99 -10.36 7.62
C GLU A 210 -12.08 -9.95 6.13
N ALA A 211 -11.75 -10.84 5.19
CA ALA A 211 -11.93 -10.57 3.76
C ALA A 211 -13.38 -10.16 3.42
N GLY A 212 -13.55 -8.88 3.10
CA GLY A 212 -14.84 -8.29 2.70
C GLY A 212 -15.86 -8.13 3.82
N SER A 213 -15.50 -8.36 5.09
CA SER A 213 -16.42 -8.18 6.22
C SER A 213 -15.73 -7.79 7.53
N ILE A 214 -16.50 -7.23 8.46
CA ILE A 214 -16.11 -7.06 9.86
C ILE A 214 -17.00 -7.94 10.72
N TYR A 215 -16.42 -8.56 11.74
CA TYR A 215 -17.15 -9.23 12.81
C TYR A 215 -17.16 -8.33 14.06
N LEU A 216 -18.36 -8.03 14.55
CA LEU A 216 -18.59 -7.26 15.78
C LEU A 216 -19.06 -8.19 16.89
N GLU A 217 -18.23 -8.38 17.90
CA GLU A 217 -18.62 -9.07 19.13
C GLU A 217 -19.11 -8.04 20.14
N LEU A 218 -20.39 -8.13 20.51
CA LEU A 218 -21.03 -7.21 21.44
C LEU A 218 -21.45 -7.95 22.71
N SER A 219 -21.47 -7.24 23.83
CA SER A 219 -22.05 -7.71 25.10
C SER A 219 -23.58 -7.87 25.07
N VAL A 220 -24.21 -7.55 23.94
CA VAL A 220 -25.65 -7.67 23.69
C VAL A 220 -25.89 -8.46 22.40
N LYS A 221 -27.06 -9.09 22.29
CA LYS A 221 -27.42 -9.85 21.07
C LYS A 221 -27.72 -8.96 19.86
N SER A 222 -28.34 -7.79 20.09
CA SER A 222 -28.73 -6.87 19.02
C SER A 222 -27.49 -6.27 18.35
N GLY A 223 -27.38 -6.41 17.03
CA GLY A 223 -26.26 -5.90 16.25
C GLY A 223 -24.98 -6.74 16.32
N ASN A 224 -24.96 -7.84 17.08
CA ASN A 224 -23.81 -8.74 17.14
C ASN A 224 -23.73 -9.58 15.85
N GLY A 225 -22.52 -9.73 15.30
CA GLY A 225 -22.25 -10.65 14.21
C GLY A 225 -21.45 -10.04 13.06
N ARG A 226 -21.54 -10.68 11.89
CA ARG A 226 -20.77 -10.33 10.70
C ARG A 226 -21.49 -9.31 9.81
N TYR A 227 -20.73 -8.36 9.30
CA TYR A 227 -21.18 -7.33 8.37
C TYR A 227 -20.25 -7.27 7.16
N SER A 228 -20.75 -7.50 5.95
CA SER A 228 -19.97 -7.22 4.75
C SER A 228 -19.84 -5.72 4.54
N VAL A 229 -18.63 -5.24 4.31
CA VAL A 229 -18.30 -3.83 4.06
C VAL A 229 -17.27 -3.73 2.95
N ALA A 230 -17.21 -2.59 2.26
CA ALA A 230 -16.29 -2.40 1.14
C ALA A 230 -14.81 -2.36 1.60
N ASP A 231 -14.53 -1.71 2.74
CA ASP A 231 -13.20 -1.63 3.32
C ASP A 231 -13.21 -2.04 4.80
N PRO A 232 -13.03 -3.34 5.09
CA PRO A 232 -12.96 -3.85 6.46
C PRO A 232 -11.81 -3.28 7.28
N THR A 233 -10.68 -2.97 6.64
CA THR A 233 -9.49 -2.44 7.34
C THR A 233 -9.74 -1.04 7.86
N MET A 234 -10.30 -0.16 7.02
CA MET A 234 -10.64 1.21 7.42
C MET A 234 -11.74 1.23 8.49
N ALA A 235 -12.79 0.43 8.28
CA ALA A 235 -13.90 0.37 9.22
C ALA A 235 -13.46 -0.19 10.58
N GLU A 236 -12.61 -1.23 10.62
CA GLU A 236 -12.04 -1.74 11.87
C GLU A 236 -11.20 -0.68 12.58
N ALA A 237 -10.28 -0.01 11.87
CA ALA A 237 -9.42 1.02 12.45
C ALA A 237 -10.23 2.18 13.06
N VAL A 238 -11.25 2.67 12.37
CA VAL A 238 -12.13 3.73 12.88
C VAL A 238 -12.92 3.25 14.09
N PHE A 239 -13.49 2.04 14.04
CA PHE A 239 -14.31 1.51 15.12
C PHE A 239 -13.47 1.24 16.38
N ASP A 240 -12.27 0.66 16.23
CA ASP A 240 -11.36 0.40 17.35
C ASP A 240 -11.00 1.69 18.10
N VAL A 241 -10.62 2.74 17.37
CA VAL A 241 -10.30 4.05 17.96
C VAL A 241 -11.51 4.64 18.69
N LEU A 242 -12.69 4.61 18.08
CA LEU A 242 -13.93 5.11 18.70
C LEU A 242 -14.31 4.32 19.97
N VAL A 243 -14.11 3.01 19.97
CA VAL A 243 -14.32 2.15 21.15
C VAL A 243 -13.35 2.53 22.27
N ARG A 244 -12.06 2.65 21.97
CA ARG A 244 -11.04 3.06 22.96
C ARG A 244 -11.32 4.44 23.54
N MET A 245 -11.72 5.40 22.70
CA MET A 245 -12.11 6.74 23.15
C MET A 245 -13.34 6.67 24.07
N ALA A 246 -14.37 5.91 23.70
CA ALA A 246 -15.59 5.77 24.50
C ALA A 246 -15.37 5.08 25.85
N LYS A 247 -14.41 4.14 25.91
CA LYS A 247 -14.01 3.45 27.15
C LYS A 247 -12.98 4.21 27.97
N ARG A 248 -12.49 5.38 27.50
CA ARG A 248 -11.39 6.15 28.09
C ARG A 248 -10.09 5.35 28.22
N GLU A 249 -9.92 4.37 27.33
CA GLU A 249 -8.72 3.53 27.20
C GLU A 249 -7.76 4.11 26.15
N PHE A 250 -8.13 5.22 25.52
CA PHE A 250 -7.30 5.90 24.54
C PHE A 250 -6.23 6.75 25.23
N ILE A 251 -5.09 6.12 25.52
CA ILE A 251 -3.81 6.82 25.67
C ILE A 251 -3.28 6.96 24.24
N ALA A 252 -3.04 8.19 23.77
CA ALA A 252 -2.42 8.41 22.46
C ALA A 252 -1.20 7.48 22.35
N PRO A 253 -1.09 6.65 21.29
CA PRO A 253 -0.01 5.69 21.23
C PRO A 253 1.31 6.45 21.30
N GLN A 254 2.14 6.10 22.28
CA GLN A 254 3.55 6.46 22.20
C GLN A 254 4.05 5.86 20.88
N THR A 255 4.61 6.71 20.05
CA THR A 255 5.23 6.33 18.79
C THR A 255 6.26 5.23 19.04
N GLY A 256 5.99 4.04 18.53
CA GLY A 256 7.00 3.02 18.30
C GLY A 256 6.99 1.82 19.26
N GLN A 257 7.28 0.66 18.65
CA GLN A 257 7.83 -0.56 19.25
C GLN A 257 6.91 -1.19 20.31
N GLU A 258 6.12 -2.22 20.00
CA GLU A 258 6.63 -3.59 20.04
C GLU A 258 5.58 -4.53 19.40
N SER A 259 6.04 -5.48 18.58
CA SER A 259 5.40 -6.77 18.22
C SER A 259 5.29 -7.11 16.73
N ARG A 260 5.70 -6.24 15.78
CA ARG A 260 5.71 -6.59 14.33
C ARG A 260 6.98 -6.23 13.56
N TYR A 261 8.06 -5.88 14.24
CA TYR A 261 9.31 -5.55 13.57
C TYR A 261 9.91 -6.79 12.88
N ILE A 262 9.77 -6.87 11.55
CA ILE A 262 10.46 -7.88 10.73
C ILE A 262 11.82 -7.29 10.35
N PRO A 263 12.94 -7.98 10.67
CA PRO A 263 14.28 -7.56 10.26
C PRO A 263 14.41 -7.34 8.74
N GLN A 264 15.22 -6.38 8.32
CA GLN A 264 15.36 -6.00 6.91
C GLN A 264 15.93 -7.13 6.04
N ASP A 265 16.91 -7.87 6.56
CA ASP A 265 17.47 -9.07 5.91
C ASP A 265 16.40 -10.13 5.66
N VAL A 266 15.47 -10.32 6.60
CA VAL A 266 14.32 -11.22 6.45
C VAL A 266 13.36 -10.71 5.38
N LYS A 267 13.02 -9.41 5.37
CA LYS A 267 12.16 -8.80 4.33
C LYS A 267 12.75 -8.99 2.93
N LEU A 268 14.05 -8.75 2.77
CA LEU A 268 14.76 -8.94 1.50
C LEU A 268 14.74 -10.40 1.04
N ALA A 269 15.09 -11.33 1.94
CA ALA A 269 15.10 -12.75 1.63
C ALA A 269 13.71 -13.28 1.25
N VAL A 270 12.67 -12.85 1.96
CA VAL A 270 11.28 -13.21 1.64
C VAL A 270 10.85 -12.62 0.30
N TRP A 271 11.17 -11.34 0.05
CA TRP A 271 10.80 -10.70 -1.21
C TRP A 271 11.46 -11.39 -2.42
N GLN A 272 12.73 -11.75 -2.29
CA GLN A 272 13.47 -12.49 -3.32
C GLN A 272 12.91 -13.91 -3.51
N ARG A 273 12.64 -14.63 -2.41
CA ARG A 273 12.03 -15.96 -2.44
C ARG A 273 10.67 -15.96 -3.14
N ASP A 274 9.81 -15.00 -2.80
CA ASP A 274 8.44 -14.88 -3.30
C ASP A 274 8.37 -14.12 -4.64
N GLN A 275 9.52 -13.71 -5.19
CA GLN A 275 9.66 -13.02 -6.48
C GLN A 275 8.79 -11.75 -6.61
N GLY A 276 8.53 -11.07 -5.48
CA GLY A 276 7.63 -9.92 -5.45
C GLY A 276 6.22 -10.26 -5.93
N LYS A 277 5.69 -11.44 -5.56
CA LYS A 277 4.34 -11.90 -5.88
C LYS A 277 3.67 -12.50 -4.66
N CYS A 278 2.34 -12.42 -4.64
CA CYS A 278 1.51 -13.07 -3.63
C CYS A 278 1.69 -14.60 -3.71
N THR A 279 2.06 -15.24 -2.61
CA THR A 279 2.26 -16.70 -2.54
C THR A 279 0.96 -17.49 -2.76
N GLN A 280 -0.20 -16.86 -2.59
CA GLN A 280 -1.52 -17.49 -2.72
C GLN A 280 -2.13 -17.36 -4.12
N CYS A 281 -2.03 -16.18 -4.74
CA CYS A 281 -2.70 -15.90 -6.01
C CYS A 281 -1.78 -15.44 -7.15
N GLY A 282 -0.49 -15.20 -6.87
CA GLY A 282 0.49 -14.75 -7.86
C GLY A 282 0.39 -13.27 -8.27
N ASP A 283 -0.57 -12.52 -7.72
CA ASP A 283 -0.70 -11.08 -7.95
C ASP A 283 0.55 -10.34 -7.47
N ALA A 284 1.00 -9.33 -8.22
CA ALA A 284 2.15 -8.50 -7.89
C ALA A 284 1.76 -7.14 -7.28
N SER A 285 0.45 -6.86 -7.20
CA SER A 285 -0.08 -5.59 -6.71
C SER A 285 -0.42 -5.63 -5.22
N TYR A 286 -0.25 -4.48 -4.54
CA TYR A 286 -0.64 -4.29 -3.14
C TYR A 286 -0.11 -5.38 -2.17
N LEU A 287 1.18 -5.71 -2.30
CA LEU A 287 1.84 -6.77 -1.53
C LEU A 287 2.21 -6.34 -0.11
N GLU A 288 1.89 -7.17 0.87
CA GLU A 288 2.15 -6.98 2.29
C GLU A 288 2.92 -8.19 2.83
N PHE A 289 3.80 -7.94 3.81
CA PHE A 289 4.41 -9.03 4.57
C PHE A 289 3.41 -9.55 5.59
N ASP A 290 3.15 -10.85 5.54
CA ASP A 290 2.28 -11.55 6.47
C ASP A 290 3.05 -12.71 7.14
N HIS A 291 2.69 -13.01 8.39
CA HIS A 291 3.24 -14.16 9.10
C HIS A 291 2.36 -15.39 8.89
N ILE A 292 2.93 -16.49 8.39
CA ILE A 292 2.25 -17.79 8.24
C ILE A 292 1.64 -18.22 9.57
N ILE A 293 2.47 -18.28 10.63
CA ILE A 293 2.01 -18.38 12.00
C ILE A 293 1.92 -16.94 12.55
N PRO A 294 0.71 -16.43 12.86
CA PRO A 294 0.56 -15.07 13.37
C PRO A 294 1.41 -14.82 14.61
N HIS A 295 1.92 -13.59 14.76
CA HIS A 295 2.67 -13.19 15.96
C HIS A 295 1.84 -13.38 17.25
N SER A 296 0.51 -13.17 17.18
CA SER A 296 -0.42 -13.43 18.29
C SER A 296 -0.46 -14.89 18.75
N LYS A 297 0.09 -15.81 17.95
CA LYS A 297 0.25 -17.25 18.24
C LYS A 297 1.73 -17.67 18.42
N GLY A 298 2.63 -16.71 18.62
CA GLY A 298 4.06 -16.96 18.84
C GLY A 298 4.90 -17.13 17.57
N GLY A 299 4.39 -16.69 16.41
CA GLY A 299 5.15 -16.73 15.16
C GLY A 299 6.41 -15.87 15.18
N ALA A 300 7.54 -16.45 14.74
CA ALA A 300 8.82 -15.76 14.68
C ALA A 300 8.97 -14.90 13.41
N ASN A 301 9.84 -13.88 13.46
CA ASN A 301 10.23 -13.06 12.30
C ASN A 301 11.34 -13.74 11.49
N THR A 302 11.08 -14.94 10.96
CA THR A 302 12.05 -15.69 10.16
C THR A 302 11.60 -15.77 8.71
N VAL A 303 12.54 -15.97 7.79
CA VAL A 303 12.23 -16.16 6.36
C VAL A 303 11.20 -17.28 6.18
N GLY A 304 11.29 -18.37 6.95
CA GLY A 304 10.35 -19.49 6.88
C GLY A 304 8.94 -19.20 7.40
N ASN A 305 8.74 -18.18 8.24
CA ASN A 305 7.45 -17.84 8.82
C ASN A 305 6.83 -16.56 8.24
N VAL A 306 7.55 -15.83 7.40
CA VAL A 306 7.07 -14.60 6.73
C VAL A 306 6.85 -14.88 5.24
N GLN A 307 5.79 -14.32 4.67
CA GLN A 307 5.40 -14.47 3.26
C GLN A 307 4.85 -13.17 2.67
N LEU A 308 4.87 -13.05 1.34
CA LEU A 308 4.17 -11.98 0.63
C LEU A 308 2.74 -12.38 0.28
N LEU A 309 1.78 -11.56 0.70
CA LEU A 309 0.37 -11.69 0.29
C LEU A 309 -0.13 -10.38 -0.31
N CYS A 310 -0.97 -10.44 -1.35
CA CYS A 310 -1.74 -9.27 -1.73
C CYS A 310 -2.80 -8.98 -0.66
N ARG A 311 -3.21 -7.72 -0.52
CA ARG A 311 -4.18 -7.29 0.50
C ARG A 311 -5.43 -8.17 0.60
N LYS A 312 -5.98 -8.62 -0.54
CA LYS A 312 -7.15 -9.52 -0.57
C LYS A 312 -6.86 -10.87 0.09
N CYS A 313 -5.73 -11.48 -0.27
CA CYS A 313 -5.30 -12.77 0.30
C CYS A 313 -4.91 -12.63 1.77
N ASN A 314 -4.24 -11.53 2.14
CA ASN A 314 -3.87 -11.24 3.52
C ASN A 314 -5.11 -11.17 4.43
N LEU A 315 -6.12 -10.38 4.03
CA LEU A 315 -7.41 -10.31 4.75
C LEU A 315 -8.18 -11.65 4.76
N ALA A 316 -8.03 -12.47 3.72
CA ALA A 316 -8.70 -13.78 3.65
C ALA A 316 -8.10 -14.78 4.63
N LYS A 317 -6.77 -14.72 4.82
CA LYS A 317 -6.04 -15.51 5.80
C LYS A 317 -6.34 -15.03 7.23
N GLY A 318 -6.21 -13.74 7.51
CA GLY A 318 -6.34 -13.19 8.87
C GLY A 318 -5.40 -13.90 9.86
N ASP A 319 -5.88 -14.16 11.09
CA ASP A 319 -5.10 -14.89 12.12
C ASP A 319 -5.12 -16.42 11.96
N ARG A 320 -5.50 -16.94 10.78
CA ARG A 320 -5.52 -18.38 10.51
C ARG A 320 -4.14 -18.83 10.02
N ILE A 321 -3.81 -20.07 10.37
CA ILE A 321 -2.61 -20.78 9.92
C ILE A 321 -2.96 -21.49 8.61
#